data_AF-I8TRX3-F1
#
_entry.id   AF-I8TRX3-F1
#
_cell.length_a   1.000
_cell.length_b   1.000
_cell.length_c   1.000
_cell.angle_alpha   90.00
_cell.angle_beta   90.00
_cell.angle_gamma   90.00
#
_symmetry.space_group_name_H-M   'P 1'
#
loop_
_entity.id
_entity.type
_entity.pdbx_description
1 polymer ?
#
loop_
_entity_poly.entity_id
_entity_poly.type
_entity_poly.pdbx_seq_one_letter_code
_entity_poly.pdbx_strand_id
1 'polypeptide(L)'
;MKYLSQLTEDEVRYICLVVPYQHTKDYFSKNPEEFAKIHPGFRGNKISEATARKLLFDFSSKRFISYFIEKHISDWLSQIKKHYNNRIETGESKDVAFLNTLPFCFFTENVGLYFKLINEEYSEEYIALMGAAIKSIKEATDEQDRLSKELKARDSDIRNLHTEFDSINLDLDRTKAKLNKRLSEIDAFKIKLIDIEELRIAASRDKQKIDSLENQIIAYEEAIKGLKIELDESKVSSSQLEEQIREELERQQTVKWNEQQSIKASKCPSDIDEFKDYLGYNLKDIGVPNDAYCTLLKEHLSKILFQGIPILVNRSTGNNIMKCVANTLIGQPTIKTLIFNKDISTEEVSHFLSLGARIVCLDNFLGNFNETELLPLFEKYRDKIIFLTVAYDRTINYISKEFLRYCHYLNVNRIKALTANAHLTEDPSTIVEVDFDPQWAGVENRYSNLLREVLRELGFPQSLIEKKCTTVFNEQDLCQLLVFDVLPYCADVLQIAPYNTSERLLKYAGDDGRCPCKKLLKEWFAL
;
A
#
# COMPACT_ATOMS: atom_id res chain seq x y z
N MET A 1 3.48 108.98 13.82
CA MET A 1 3.80 109.89 12.72
C MET A 1 2.56 110.05 11.84
N LYS A 2 2.48 111.10 11.03
CA LYS A 2 1.47 111.23 9.96
C LYS A 2 2.16 110.88 8.64
N TYR A 3 2.16 109.61 8.28
CA TYR A 3 2.80 109.09 7.07
C TYR A 3 2.01 109.47 5.82
N LEU A 4 0.67 109.46 5.86
CA LEU A 4 -0.18 109.74 4.69
C LEU A 4 0.06 111.13 4.09
N SER A 5 0.39 112.14 4.91
CA SER A 5 0.71 113.48 4.41
C SER A 5 2.01 113.56 3.60
N GLN A 6 2.84 112.52 3.63
CA GLN A 6 4.11 112.44 2.90
C GLN A 6 3.98 111.62 1.61
N LEU A 7 2.81 111.00 1.37
CA LEU A 7 2.59 110.09 0.27
C LEU A 7 1.92 110.77 -0.93
N THR A 8 2.30 110.35 -2.14
CA THR A 8 1.58 110.67 -3.38
C THR A 8 0.30 109.84 -3.47
N GLU A 9 -0.61 110.21 -4.39
CA GLU A 9 -1.83 109.45 -4.61
C GLU A 9 -1.54 107.98 -4.98
N ASP A 10 -0.54 107.73 -5.84
CA ASP A 10 -0.15 106.38 -6.26
C ASP A 10 0.45 105.56 -5.10
N GLU A 11 1.20 106.19 -4.20
CA GLU A 11 1.73 105.54 -3.01
C GLU A 11 0.61 105.19 -2.01
N VAL A 12 -0.36 106.09 -1.80
CA VAL A 12 -1.55 105.78 -0.98
C VAL A 12 -2.34 104.63 -1.59
N ARG A 13 -2.48 104.60 -2.91
CA ARG A 13 -3.13 103.50 -3.63
C ARG A 13 -2.40 102.18 -3.41
N TYR A 14 -1.07 102.19 -3.49
CA TYR A 14 -0.24 101.02 -3.19
C TYR A 14 -0.44 100.53 -1.75
N ILE A 15 -0.39 101.43 -0.76
CA ILE A 15 -0.62 101.06 0.64
C ILE A 15 -1.97 100.38 0.81
N CYS A 16 -3.05 100.98 0.28
CA CYS A 16 -4.39 100.40 0.32
C CYS A 16 -4.47 99.03 -0.38
N LEU A 17 -3.64 98.80 -1.39
CA LEU A 17 -3.52 97.52 -2.09
C LEU A 17 -2.80 96.47 -1.23
N VAL A 18 -1.77 96.82 -0.48
CA VAL A 18 -1.02 95.82 0.31
C VAL A 18 -1.59 95.56 1.69
N VAL A 19 -2.55 96.36 2.17
CA VAL A 19 -3.29 96.05 3.40
C VAL A 19 -4.00 94.70 3.26
N PRO A 20 -3.79 93.74 4.19
CA PRO A 20 -4.50 92.46 4.17
C PRO A 20 -6.02 92.66 4.24
N TYR A 21 -6.73 92.09 3.27
CA TYR A 21 -8.19 92.20 3.16
C TYR A 21 -8.91 91.82 4.46
N GLN A 22 -8.44 90.77 5.15
CA GLN A 22 -9.02 90.32 6.40
C GLN A 22 -8.95 91.39 7.51
N HIS A 23 -7.85 92.15 7.58
CA HIS A 23 -7.71 93.24 8.55
C HIS A 23 -8.69 94.37 8.27
N THR A 24 -8.89 94.74 7.00
CA THR A 24 -9.87 95.74 6.59
C THR A 24 -11.29 95.31 6.94
N LYS A 25 -11.63 94.05 6.62
CA LYS A 25 -12.93 93.46 6.92
C LYS A 25 -13.23 93.45 8.41
N ASP A 26 -12.26 93.05 9.23
CA ASP A 26 -12.39 93.03 10.69
C ASP A 26 -12.50 94.45 11.26
N TYR A 27 -11.75 95.41 10.72
CA TYR A 27 -11.79 96.80 11.15
C TYR A 27 -13.16 97.44 10.89
N PHE A 28 -13.72 97.27 9.68
CA PHE A 28 -15.06 97.77 9.35
C PHE A 28 -16.16 97.06 10.13
N SER A 29 -16.00 95.77 10.41
CA SER A 29 -16.96 95.01 11.21
C SER A 29 -16.98 95.44 12.68
N LYS A 30 -15.81 95.82 13.24
CA LYS A 30 -15.69 96.33 14.61
C LYS A 30 -16.18 97.78 14.77
N ASN A 31 -16.33 98.52 13.67
CA ASN A 31 -16.74 99.93 13.68
C ASN A 31 -17.92 100.19 12.73
N PRO A 32 -19.09 99.57 12.97
CA PRO A 32 -20.22 99.59 12.03
C PRO A 32 -20.81 100.99 11.81
N GLU A 33 -20.81 101.86 12.83
CA GLU A 33 -21.33 103.23 12.73
C GLU A 33 -20.49 104.11 11.80
N GLU A 34 -19.16 104.07 11.97
CA GLU A 34 -18.23 104.79 11.09
C GLU A 34 -18.20 104.21 9.68
N PHE A 35 -18.32 102.88 9.55
CA PHE A 35 -18.43 102.21 8.26
C PHE A 35 -19.72 102.59 7.50
N ALA A 36 -20.87 102.66 8.19
CA ALA A 36 -22.14 103.05 7.55
C ALA A 36 -22.10 104.48 6.97
N LYS A 37 -21.25 105.38 7.51
CA LYS A 37 -21.04 106.74 6.98
C LYS A 37 -20.25 106.79 5.66
N ILE A 38 -19.51 105.73 5.34
CA ILE A 38 -18.71 105.64 4.10
C ILE A 38 -19.32 104.66 3.10
N HIS A 39 -20.07 103.65 3.56
CA HIS A 39 -20.74 102.68 2.70
C HIS A 39 -22.10 102.24 3.29
N PRO A 40 -23.16 103.07 3.14
CA PRO A 40 -24.47 102.81 3.74
C PRO A 40 -25.15 101.54 3.21
N GLY A 41 -25.92 100.85 4.07
CA GLY A 41 -26.75 99.70 3.68
C GLY A 41 -26.02 98.36 3.60
N PHE A 42 -24.69 98.34 3.77
CA PHE A 42 -23.88 97.12 3.76
C PHE A 42 -23.29 96.82 5.13
N ARG A 43 -22.96 95.55 5.39
CA ARG A 43 -22.22 95.12 6.59
C ARG A 43 -20.73 94.99 6.26
N GLY A 44 -19.87 95.49 7.15
CA GLY A 44 -18.40 95.46 6.97
C GLY A 44 -17.82 94.06 6.73
N ASN A 45 -18.47 92.99 7.22
CA ASN A 45 -18.03 91.60 7.01
C ASN A 45 -18.53 90.95 5.70
N LYS A 46 -19.27 91.68 4.86
CA LYS A 46 -19.86 91.15 3.61
C LYS A 46 -19.40 91.90 2.34
N ILE A 47 -18.49 92.86 2.46
CA ILE A 47 -17.91 93.52 1.29
C ILE A 47 -16.91 92.59 0.58
N SER A 48 -16.70 92.78 -0.72
CA SER A 48 -15.66 92.09 -1.47
C SER A 48 -14.29 92.75 -1.24
N GLU A 49 -13.21 92.04 -1.57
CA GLU A 49 -11.84 92.55 -1.47
C GLU A 49 -11.60 93.78 -2.35
N ALA A 50 -12.11 93.77 -3.58
CA ALA A 50 -12.03 94.92 -4.49
C ALA A 50 -12.73 96.16 -3.91
N THR A 51 -13.93 95.97 -3.33
CA THR A 51 -14.68 97.05 -2.67
C THR A 51 -13.95 97.55 -1.43
N ALA A 52 -13.36 96.65 -0.62
CA ALA A 52 -12.60 97.03 0.56
C ALA A 52 -11.41 97.93 0.22
N ARG A 53 -10.60 97.55 -0.78
CA ARG A 53 -9.45 98.32 -1.27
C ARG A 53 -9.87 99.70 -1.80
N LYS A 54 -10.96 99.74 -2.56
CA LYS A 54 -11.53 100.98 -3.09
C LYS A 54 -11.99 101.92 -1.97
N LEU A 55 -12.71 101.40 -0.97
CA LEU A 55 -13.17 102.19 0.17
C LEU A 55 -12.01 102.75 1.01
N LEU A 56 -10.94 101.98 1.19
CA LEU A 56 -9.72 102.48 1.86
C LEU A 56 -9.09 103.65 1.11
N PHE A 57 -9.03 103.56 -0.23
CA PHE A 57 -8.44 104.60 -1.06
C PHE A 57 -9.32 105.85 -1.15
N ASP A 58 -10.58 105.71 -1.58
CA ASP A 58 -11.52 106.82 -1.81
C ASP A 58 -11.77 107.66 -0.54
N PHE A 59 -11.72 107.02 0.63
CA PHE A 59 -11.97 107.68 1.92
C PHE A 59 -10.71 107.83 2.78
N SER A 60 -9.51 107.67 2.20
CA SER A 60 -8.21 107.79 2.89
C SER A 60 -8.03 109.09 3.68
N SER A 61 -8.65 110.19 3.27
CA SER A 61 -8.63 111.48 3.97
C SER A 61 -9.56 111.56 5.20
N LYS A 62 -10.54 110.65 5.32
CA LYS A 62 -11.44 110.60 6.49
C LYS A 62 -10.68 110.10 7.71
N ARG A 63 -10.90 110.71 8.88
CA ARG A 63 -10.21 110.37 10.14
C ARG A 63 -10.27 108.87 10.49
N PHE A 64 -11.41 108.24 10.25
CA PHE A 64 -11.64 106.81 10.47
C PHE A 64 -10.67 105.94 9.64
N ILE A 65 -10.54 106.21 8.34
CA ILE A 65 -9.72 105.42 7.43
C ILE A 65 -8.24 105.81 7.52
N SER A 66 -7.93 107.10 7.60
CA SER A 66 -6.55 107.57 7.79
C SER A 66 -5.92 106.96 9.05
N TYR A 67 -6.61 106.94 10.20
CA TYR A 67 -6.09 106.31 11.41
C TYR A 67 -5.75 104.82 11.19
N PHE A 68 -6.61 104.09 10.49
CA PHE A 68 -6.40 102.68 10.19
C PHE A 68 -5.17 102.46 9.29
N ILE A 69 -5.03 103.24 8.22
CA ILE A 69 -3.91 103.13 7.30
C ILE A 69 -2.59 103.55 7.99
N GLU A 70 -2.59 104.67 8.70
CA GLU A 70 -1.44 105.17 9.47
C GLU A 70 -0.95 104.16 10.50
N LYS A 71 -1.89 103.50 11.20
CA LYS A 71 -1.56 102.44 12.14
C LYS A 71 -0.91 101.25 11.43
N HIS A 72 -1.45 100.81 10.29
CA HIS A 72 -0.85 99.72 9.52
C HIS A 72 0.56 100.05 9.03
N ILE A 73 0.78 101.26 8.49
CA ILE A 73 2.12 101.71 8.11
C ILE A 73 3.07 101.67 9.32
N SER A 74 2.65 102.21 10.46
CA SER A 74 3.46 102.21 11.68
C SER A 74 3.82 100.79 12.15
N ASP A 75 2.84 99.88 12.14
CA ASP A 75 3.02 98.50 12.56
C ASP A 75 3.97 97.75 11.61
N TRP A 76 3.84 97.95 10.29
CA TRP A 76 4.72 97.35 9.29
C TRP A 76 6.16 97.85 9.41
N LEU A 77 6.37 99.17 9.54
CA LEU A 77 7.70 99.74 9.69
C LEU A 77 8.38 99.24 10.98
N SER A 78 7.62 99.12 12.07
CA SER A 78 8.13 98.56 13.33
C SER A 78 8.55 97.09 13.19
N GLN A 79 7.73 96.27 12.52
CA GLN A 79 8.05 94.87 12.25
C GLN A 79 9.29 94.73 11.37
N ILE A 80 9.35 95.47 10.26
CA ILE A 80 10.49 95.45 9.35
C ILE A 80 11.76 95.89 10.08
N LYS A 81 11.70 96.99 10.85
CA LYS A 81 12.83 97.49 11.64
C LYS A 81 13.33 96.45 12.64
N LYS A 82 12.43 95.73 13.32
CA LYS A 82 12.79 94.66 14.25
C LYS A 82 13.53 93.53 13.54
N HIS A 83 13.01 93.07 12.39
CA HIS A 83 13.66 92.02 11.60
C HIS A 83 15.02 92.46 11.06
N TYR A 84 15.09 93.66 10.48
CA TYR A 84 16.32 94.25 9.99
C TYR A 84 17.38 94.39 11.10
N ASN A 85 17.02 94.91 12.27
CA ASN A 85 17.96 95.07 13.38
C ASN A 85 18.52 93.72 13.87
N ASN A 86 17.67 92.68 13.94
CA ASN A 86 18.13 91.35 14.30
C ASN A 86 19.18 90.84 13.29
N ARG A 87 18.96 91.05 11.99
CA ARG A 87 19.93 90.70 10.92
C ARG A 87 21.26 91.43 11.09
N ILE A 88 21.22 92.74 11.38
CA ILE A 88 22.42 93.53 11.67
C ILE A 88 23.15 93.03 12.92
N GLU A 89 22.43 92.73 14.01
CA GLU A 89 23.01 92.18 15.24
C GLU A 89 23.67 90.81 15.02
N THR A 90 23.18 90.01 14.07
CA THR A 90 23.80 88.75 13.65
C THR A 90 25.03 88.91 12.73
N GLY A 91 25.44 90.15 12.44
CA GLY A 91 26.65 90.47 11.68
C GLY A 91 26.43 90.65 10.18
N GLU A 92 25.19 90.72 9.69
CA GLU A 92 24.90 91.01 8.28
C GLU A 92 25.22 92.48 7.95
N SER A 93 25.68 92.76 6.72
CA SER A 93 25.80 94.13 6.23
C SER A 93 24.41 94.75 6.01
N LYS A 94 24.34 96.09 5.92
CA LYS A 94 23.08 96.83 5.66
C LYS A 94 22.32 96.29 4.45
N ASP A 95 23.01 96.09 3.34
CA ASP A 95 22.40 95.63 2.10
C ASP A 95 21.87 94.20 2.22
N VAL A 96 22.65 93.30 2.84
CA VAL A 96 22.25 91.91 3.06
C VAL A 96 21.05 91.82 4.01
N ALA A 97 21.03 92.63 5.07
CA ALA A 97 19.91 92.70 5.99
C ALA A 97 18.61 93.16 5.30
N PHE A 98 18.69 94.11 4.35
CA PHE A 98 17.54 94.48 3.52
C PHE A 98 17.11 93.37 2.58
N LEU A 99 18.05 92.74 1.87
CA LEU A 99 17.77 91.62 0.96
C LEU A 99 17.14 90.43 1.68
N ASN A 100 17.42 90.22 2.97
CA ASN A 100 16.83 89.14 3.77
C ASN A 100 15.51 89.53 4.47
N THR A 101 15.12 90.81 4.47
CA THR A 101 13.94 91.30 5.21
C THR A 101 12.82 91.76 4.29
N LEU A 102 13.16 92.53 3.25
CA LEU A 102 12.17 93.18 2.38
C LEU A 102 11.41 92.25 1.42
N PRO A 103 11.97 91.10 0.93
CA PRO A 103 11.20 90.18 0.09
C PRO A 103 9.90 89.70 0.72
N PHE A 104 9.88 89.57 2.04
CA PHE A 104 8.78 89.01 2.82
C PHE A 104 7.91 90.06 3.52
N CYS A 105 8.05 91.34 3.13
CA CYS A 105 7.30 92.44 3.73
C CYS A 105 6.25 93.04 2.78
N PHE A 106 5.41 93.93 3.31
CA PHE A 106 4.33 94.59 2.57
C PHE A 106 4.82 95.60 1.51
N PHE A 107 6.12 95.93 1.49
CA PHE A 107 6.74 96.85 0.54
C PHE A 107 7.57 96.14 -0.55
N THR A 108 7.47 94.81 -0.66
CA THR A 108 8.30 94.01 -1.58
C THR A 108 8.21 94.47 -3.04
N GLU A 109 7.02 94.94 -3.47
CA GLU A 109 6.79 95.45 -4.84
C GLU A 109 7.06 96.97 -4.97
N ASN A 110 7.36 97.68 -3.87
CA ASN A 110 7.68 99.11 -3.86
C ASN A 110 8.67 99.45 -2.73
N VAL A 111 9.93 99.07 -2.93
CA VAL A 111 11.01 99.26 -1.97
C VAL A 111 11.37 100.74 -1.78
N GLY A 112 11.24 101.56 -2.82
CA GLY A 112 11.45 103.00 -2.74
C GLY A 112 10.51 103.67 -1.74
N LEU A 113 9.24 103.27 -1.71
CA LEU A 113 8.26 103.75 -0.73
C LEU A 113 8.65 103.39 0.71
N TYR A 114 9.23 102.20 0.94
CA TYR A 114 9.74 101.84 2.26
C TYR A 114 10.85 102.80 2.72
N PHE A 115 11.87 103.03 1.87
CA PHE A 115 12.98 103.94 2.21
C PHE A 115 12.50 105.38 2.48
N LYS A 116 11.55 105.86 1.67
CA LYS A 116 10.88 107.14 1.88
C LYS A 116 10.21 107.22 3.26
N LEU A 117 9.48 106.18 3.66
CA LEU A 117 8.75 106.15 4.93
C LEU A 117 9.65 106.06 6.18
N ILE A 118 10.87 105.51 6.05
CA ILE A 118 11.88 105.53 7.11
C ILE A 118 12.79 106.78 7.05
N ASN A 119 12.54 107.69 6.10
CA ASN A 119 13.31 108.90 5.87
C ASN A 119 14.80 108.62 5.58
N GLU A 120 15.07 107.59 4.77
CA GLU A 120 16.38 107.30 4.21
C GLU A 120 16.37 107.60 2.70
N GLU A 121 17.33 108.39 2.23
CA GLU A 121 17.47 108.75 0.81
C GLU A 121 18.53 107.87 0.13
N TYR A 122 18.17 107.33 -1.02
CA TYR A 122 19.05 106.51 -1.88
C TYR A 122 18.89 106.95 -3.34
N SER A 123 19.89 106.67 -4.18
CA SER A 123 19.80 106.97 -5.61
C SER A 123 18.76 106.08 -6.30
N GLU A 124 18.19 106.57 -7.41
CA GLU A 124 17.20 105.80 -8.19
C GLU A 124 17.79 104.47 -8.69
N GLU A 125 19.08 104.45 -9.06
CA GLU A 125 19.77 103.22 -9.49
C GLU A 125 19.88 102.21 -8.36
N TYR A 126 20.15 102.65 -7.13
CA TYR A 126 20.22 101.77 -5.97
C TYR A 126 18.84 101.19 -5.65
N ILE A 127 17.79 102.02 -5.65
CA ILE A 127 16.42 101.57 -5.41
C ILE A 127 15.99 100.56 -6.49
N ALA A 128 16.30 100.83 -7.76
CA ALA A 128 16.00 99.92 -8.86
C ALA A 128 16.73 98.59 -8.74
N LEU A 129 18.04 98.61 -8.43
CA LEU A 129 18.84 97.40 -8.26
C LEU A 129 18.37 96.58 -7.05
N MET A 130 18.13 97.23 -5.90
CA MET A 130 17.60 96.57 -4.71
C MET A 130 16.20 96.01 -4.95
N GLY A 131 15.32 96.76 -5.61
CA GLY A 131 13.98 96.30 -5.97
C GLY A 131 14.03 95.05 -6.85
N ALA A 132 14.90 95.03 -7.86
CA ALA A 132 15.10 93.85 -8.72
C ALA A 132 15.64 92.65 -7.92
N ALA A 133 16.65 92.86 -7.07
CA ALA A 133 17.22 91.81 -6.24
C ALA A 133 16.21 91.22 -5.24
N ILE A 134 15.44 92.07 -4.57
CA ILE A 134 14.37 91.68 -3.64
C ILE A 134 13.30 90.84 -4.34
N LYS A 135 12.88 91.28 -5.54
CA LYS A 135 11.93 90.54 -6.36
C LYS A 135 12.47 89.16 -6.75
N SER A 136 13.72 89.09 -7.22
CA SER A 136 14.35 87.80 -7.57
C SER A 136 14.49 86.86 -6.36
N ILE A 137 14.80 87.37 -5.17
CA ILE A 137 14.87 86.56 -3.94
C ILE A 137 13.48 86.00 -3.58
N LYS A 138 12.44 86.84 -3.66
CA LYS A 138 11.06 86.41 -3.40
C LYS A 138 10.64 85.30 -4.37
N GLU A 139 10.83 85.53 -5.67
CA GLU A 139 10.50 84.54 -6.71
C GLU A 139 11.27 83.22 -6.52
N ALA A 140 12.56 83.29 -6.20
CA ALA A 140 13.37 82.10 -5.93
C ALA A 140 12.91 81.34 -4.68
N THR A 141 12.50 82.07 -3.62
CA THR A 141 12.00 81.46 -2.38
C THR A 141 10.64 80.79 -2.60
N ASP A 142 9.72 81.47 -3.30
CA ASP A 142 8.40 80.93 -3.64
C ASP A 142 8.52 79.65 -4.50
N GLU A 143 9.45 79.65 -5.45
CA GLU A 143 9.75 78.49 -6.29
C GLU A 143 10.39 77.34 -5.49
N GLN A 144 11.33 77.65 -4.59
CA GLN A 144 11.92 76.65 -3.69
C GLN A 144 10.86 75.99 -2.81
N ASP A 145 9.92 76.76 -2.27
CA ASP A 145 8.81 76.25 -1.47
C ASP A 145 7.85 75.38 -2.30
N ARG A 146 7.58 75.76 -3.56
CA ARG A 146 6.79 74.96 -4.50
C ARG A 146 7.48 73.62 -4.77
N LEU A 147 8.76 73.63 -5.14
CA LEU A 147 9.54 72.44 -5.40
C LEU A 147 9.68 71.56 -4.16
N SER A 148 9.84 72.13 -2.97
CA SER A 148 9.90 71.37 -1.71
C SER A 148 8.58 70.66 -1.40
N LYS A 149 7.43 71.31 -1.66
CA LYS A 149 6.11 70.68 -1.53
C LYS A 149 5.92 69.56 -2.55
N GLU A 150 6.33 69.78 -3.80
CA GLU A 150 6.26 68.76 -4.86
C GLU A 150 7.15 67.56 -4.55
N LEU A 151 8.38 67.78 -4.07
CA LEU A 151 9.30 66.72 -3.67
C LEU A 151 8.69 65.88 -2.54
N LYS A 152 8.14 66.52 -1.50
CA LYS A 152 7.48 65.81 -0.39
C LYS A 152 6.28 64.99 -0.85
N ALA A 153 5.49 65.51 -1.80
CA ALA A 153 4.38 64.77 -2.39
C ALA A 153 4.88 63.55 -3.17
N ARG A 154 5.89 63.73 -4.03
CA ARG A 154 6.51 62.63 -4.79
C ARG A 154 7.15 61.57 -3.90
N ASP A 155 7.83 61.96 -2.82
CA ASP A 155 8.37 61.01 -1.84
C ASP A 155 7.26 60.19 -1.17
N SER A 156 6.10 60.82 -0.90
CA SER A 156 4.94 60.11 -0.39
C SER A 156 4.39 59.11 -1.42
N ASP A 157 4.30 59.51 -2.68
CA ASP A 157 3.87 58.63 -3.78
C ASP A 157 4.82 57.44 -3.93
N ILE A 158 6.13 57.67 -3.90
CA ILE A 158 7.16 56.62 -3.99
C ILE A 158 7.01 55.62 -2.85
N ARG A 159 6.82 56.09 -1.61
CA ARG A 159 6.60 55.20 -0.45
C ARG A 159 5.33 54.36 -0.61
N ASN A 160 4.25 54.97 -1.10
CA ASN A 160 3.00 54.25 -1.35
C ASN A 160 3.19 53.18 -2.44
N LEU A 161 3.84 53.52 -3.55
CA LEU A 161 4.15 52.60 -4.63
C LEU A 161 5.05 51.44 -4.19
N HIS A 162 6.06 51.70 -3.33
CA HIS A 162 6.87 50.61 -2.77
C HIS A 162 6.04 49.67 -1.90
N THR A 163 5.16 50.21 -1.07
CA THR A 163 4.27 49.39 -0.22
C THR A 163 3.32 48.53 -1.07
N GLU A 164 2.78 49.11 -2.15
CA GLU A 164 1.93 48.39 -3.10
C GLU A 164 2.72 47.31 -3.85
N PHE A 165 3.93 47.62 -4.31
CA PHE A 165 4.83 46.67 -4.97
C PHE A 165 5.18 45.49 -4.06
N ASP A 166 5.50 45.73 -2.80
CA ASP A 166 5.79 44.69 -1.81
C ASP A 166 4.56 43.80 -1.56
N SER A 167 3.37 44.40 -1.45
CA SER A 167 2.11 43.65 -1.33
C SER A 167 1.84 42.77 -2.56
N ILE A 168 2.02 43.31 -3.77
CA ILE A 168 1.84 42.56 -5.01
C ILE A 168 2.85 41.41 -5.12
N ASN A 169 4.11 41.62 -4.71
CA ASN A 169 5.12 40.57 -4.70
C ASN A 169 4.77 39.45 -3.72
N LEU A 170 4.29 39.77 -2.52
CA LEU A 170 3.83 38.77 -1.56
C LEU A 170 2.66 37.95 -2.12
N ASP A 171 1.72 38.59 -2.79
CA ASP A 171 0.59 37.91 -3.45
C ASP A 171 1.04 37.06 -4.64
N LEU A 172 2.03 37.53 -5.41
CA LEU A 172 2.65 36.77 -6.49
C LEU A 172 3.31 35.49 -5.97
N ASP A 173 4.11 35.59 -4.91
CA ASP A 173 4.78 34.44 -4.28
C ASP A 173 3.75 33.44 -3.73
N ARG A 174 2.69 33.94 -3.08
CA ARG A 174 1.59 33.11 -2.60
C ARG A 174 0.87 32.39 -3.74
N THR A 175 0.66 33.08 -4.85
CA THR A 175 0.02 32.50 -6.04
C THR A 175 0.91 31.46 -6.71
N LYS A 176 2.22 31.73 -6.81
CA LYS A 176 3.23 30.80 -7.33
C LYS A 176 3.29 29.52 -6.49
N ALA A 177 3.27 29.64 -5.15
CA ALA A 177 3.21 28.49 -4.25
C ALA A 177 1.93 27.65 -4.46
N LYS A 178 0.77 28.30 -4.59
CA LYS A 178 -0.49 27.62 -4.91
C LYS A 178 -0.42 26.91 -6.27
N LEU A 179 0.14 27.57 -7.29
CA LEU A 179 0.28 26.99 -8.63
C LEU A 179 1.17 25.74 -8.61
N ASN A 180 2.31 25.79 -7.92
CA ASN A 180 3.20 24.63 -7.77
C ASN A 180 2.52 23.47 -7.05
N LYS A 181 1.72 23.75 -6.02
CA LYS A 181 0.91 22.72 -5.34
C LYS A 181 -0.10 22.10 -6.30
N ARG A 182 -0.82 22.91 -7.09
CA ARG A 182 -1.77 22.41 -8.10
C ARG A 182 -1.08 21.58 -9.19
N LEU A 183 0.11 21.97 -9.64
CA LEU A 183 0.90 21.18 -10.60
C LEU A 183 1.26 19.81 -10.02
N SER A 184 1.71 19.77 -8.76
CA SER A 184 1.99 18.50 -8.07
C SER A 184 0.75 17.61 -7.95
N GLU A 185 -0.41 18.20 -7.66
CA GLU A 185 -1.70 17.48 -7.64
C GLU A 185 -2.07 16.94 -9.03
N ILE A 186 -1.89 17.73 -10.10
CA ILE A 186 -2.14 17.32 -11.48
C ILE A 186 -1.25 16.12 -11.85
N ASP A 187 0.04 16.16 -11.53
CA ASP A 187 0.95 15.06 -11.86
C ASP A 187 0.59 13.79 -11.06
N ALA A 188 0.18 13.92 -9.80
CA ALA A 188 -0.37 12.80 -9.04
C ALA A 188 -1.65 12.23 -9.68
N PHE A 189 -2.53 13.07 -10.20
CA PHE A 189 -3.73 12.62 -10.92
C PHE A 189 -3.42 11.96 -12.26
N LYS A 190 -2.39 12.42 -12.99
CA LYS A 190 -1.94 11.75 -14.23
C LYS A 190 -1.45 10.33 -13.96
N ILE A 191 -0.68 10.12 -12.89
CA ILE A 191 -0.23 8.78 -12.48
C ILE A 191 -1.44 7.89 -12.21
N LYS A 192 -2.40 8.38 -11.40
CA LYS A 192 -3.64 7.63 -11.13
C LYS A 192 -4.47 7.33 -12.38
N LEU A 193 -4.47 8.22 -13.37
CA LEU A 193 -5.15 7.99 -14.65
C LEU A 193 -4.50 6.85 -15.44
N ILE A 194 -3.17 6.75 -15.42
CA ILE A 194 -2.44 5.62 -16.03
C ILE A 194 -2.86 4.31 -15.35
N ASP A 195 -2.85 4.28 -14.01
CA ASP A 195 -3.27 3.09 -13.24
C ASP A 195 -4.71 2.68 -13.57
N ILE A 196 -5.63 3.65 -13.69
CA ILE A 196 -7.03 3.38 -14.05
C ILE A 196 -7.14 2.81 -15.47
N GLU A 197 -6.36 3.32 -16.43
CA GLU A 197 -6.40 2.81 -17.80
C GLU A 197 -5.81 1.39 -17.88
N GLU A 198 -4.75 1.08 -17.12
CA GLU A 198 -4.23 -0.28 -16.99
C GLU A 198 -5.27 -1.24 -16.40
N LEU A 199 -5.96 -0.82 -15.34
CA LEU A 199 -7.06 -1.59 -14.74
C LEU A 199 -8.21 -1.79 -15.74
N ARG A 200 -8.54 -0.77 -16.54
CA ARG A 200 -9.59 -0.85 -17.57
C ARG A 200 -9.22 -1.84 -18.66
N ILE A 201 -7.97 -1.85 -19.12
CA ILE A 201 -7.46 -2.82 -20.09
C ILE A 201 -7.54 -4.23 -19.50
N ALA A 202 -7.13 -4.43 -18.25
CA ALA A 202 -7.23 -5.71 -17.55
C ALA A 202 -8.69 -6.19 -17.47
N ALA A 203 -9.60 -5.33 -17.01
CA ALA A 203 -11.03 -5.63 -16.93
C ALA A 203 -11.64 -5.98 -18.29
N SER A 204 -11.19 -5.34 -19.39
CA SER A 204 -11.62 -5.69 -20.74
C SER A 204 -11.15 -7.07 -21.17
N ARG A 205 -9.92 -7.49 -20.79
CA ARG A 205 -9.43 -8.85 -21.08
C ARG A 205 -10.18 -9.89 -20.28
N ASP A 206 -10.43 -9.62 -19.00
CA ASP A 206 -11.20 -10.52 -18.14
C ASP A 206 -12.62 -10.69 -18.67
N LYS A 207 -13.26 -9.60 -19.13
CA LYS A 207 -14.56 -9.66 -19.80
C LYS A 207 -14.56 -10.55 -21.04
N GLN A 208 -13.58 -10.38 -21.94
CA GLN A 208 -13.45 -11.25 -23.12
C GLN A 208 -13.29 -12.73 -22.74
N LYS A 209 -12.56 -13.00 -21.64
CA LYS A 209 -12.38 -14.36 -21.14
C LYS A 209 -13.67 -14.92 -20.55
N ILE A 210 -14.45 -14.11 -19.83
CA ILE A 210 -15.78 -14.48 -19.35
C ILE A 210 -16.70 -14.80 -20.53
N ASP A 211 -16.79 -13.91 -21.52
CA ASP A 211 -17.62 -14.13 -22.72
C ASP A 211 -17.21 -15.43 -23.45
N SER A 212 -15.91 -15.73 -23.53
CA SER A 212 -15.42 -16.98 -24.11
C SER A 212 -15.82 -18.21 -23.29
N LEU A 213 -15.78 -18.12 -21.95
CA LEU A 213 -16.17 -19.22 -21.07
C LEU A 213 -17.68 -19.44 -21.09
N GLU A 214 -18.48 -18.38 -21.13
CA GLU A 214 -19.94 -18.46 -21.27
C GLU A 214 -20.34 -19.16 -22.58
N ASN A 215 -19.68 -18.81 -23.69
CA ASN A 215 -19.90 -19.51 -24.96
C ASN A 215 -19.51 -21.00 -24.90
N GLN A 216 -18.42 -21.34 -24.18
CA GLN A 216 -18.06 -22.75 -23.96
C GLN A 216 -19.10 -23.48 -23.12
N ILE A 217 -19.64 -22.84 -22.07
CA ILE A 217 -20.70 -23.40 -21.24
C ILE A 217 -21.94 -23.69 -22.09
N ILE A 218 -22.38 -22.75 -22.92
CA ILE A 218 -23.53 -22.96 -23.83
C ILE A 218 -23.26 -24.15 -24.77
N ALA A 219 -22.06 -24.22 -25.36
CA ALA A 219 -21.69 -25.34 -26.23
C ALA A 219 -21.68 -26.69 -25.48
N TYR A 220 -21.20 -26.72 -24.24
CA TYR A 220 -21.25 -27.92 -23.41
C TYR A 220 -22.67 -28.29 -23.00
N GLU A 221 -23.54 -27.33 -22.69
CA GLU A 221 -24.95 -27.58 -22.38
C GLU A 221 -25.70 -28.15 -23.57
N GLU A 222 -25.46 -27.62 -24.78
CA GLU A 222 -26.01 -28.17 -26.03
C GLU A 222 -25.50 -29.59 -26.30
N ALA A 223 -24.20 -29.84 -26.09
CA ALA A 223 -23.60 -31.16 -26.23
C ALA A 223 -24.19 -32.17 -25.22
N ILE A 224 -24.34 -31.77 -23.95
CA ILE A 224 -24.98 -32.58 -22.91
C ILE A 224 -26.43 -32.89 -23.29
N LYS A 225 -27.17 -31.90 -23.82
CA LYS A 225 -28.55 -32.10 -24.27
C LYS A 225 -28.60 -33.10 -25.44
N GLY A 226 -27.69 -32.98 -26.40
CA GLY A 226 -27.54 -33.94 -27.51
C GLY A 226 -27.26 -35.36 -27.01
N LEU A 227 -26.24 -35.51 -26.17
CA LEU A 227 -25.88 -36.80 -25.56
C LEU A 227 -27.02 -37.40 -24.72
N LYS A 228 -27.85 -36.56 -24.09
CA LYS A 228 -29.01 -37.02 -23.32
C LYS A 228 -30.12 -37.56 -24.21
N ILE A 229 -30.37 -36.91 -25.36
CA ILE A 229 -31.29 -37.41 -26.38
C ILE A 229 -30.78 -38.73 -26.94
N GLU A 230 -29.50 -38.80 -27.32
CA GLU A 230 -28.86 -40.04 -27.80
C GLU A 230 -28.91 -41.15 -26.74
N LEU A 231 -28.71 -40.81 -25.47
CA LEU A 231 -28.83 -41.76 -24.37
C LEU A 231 -30.26 -42.29 -24.20
N ASP A 232 -31.27 -41.44 -24.34
CA ASP A 232 -32.67 -41.85 -24.21
C ASP A 232 -33.13 -42.66 -25.44
N GLU A 233 -32.67 -42.32 -26.65
CA GLU A 233 -32.86 -43.12 -27.86
C GLU A 233 -32.13 -44.48 -27.75
N SER A 234 -30.90 -44.47 -27.26
CA SER A 234 -30.11 -45.67 -27.00
C SER A 234 -30.73 -46.52 -25.89
N LYS A 235 -31.41 -45.96 -24.90
CA LYS A 235 -32.16 -46.72 -23.89
C LYS A 235 -33.40 -47.36 -24.48
N VAL A 236 -34.16 -46.67 -25.33
CA VAL A 236 -35.32 -47.25 -26.01
C VAL A 236 -34.87 -48.40 -26.93
N SER A 237 -33.78 -48.19 -27.67
CA SER A 237 -33.15 -49.23 -28.48
C SER A 237 -32.60 -50.37 -27.62
N SER A 238 -31.99 -50.08 -26.46
CA SER A 238 -31.51 -51.06 -25.48
C SER A 238 -32.65 -51.85 -24.87
N SER A 239 -33.80 -51.26 -24.56
CA SER A 239 -34.98 -51.99 -24.06
C SER A 239 -35.61 -52.89 -25.13
N GLN A 240 -35.61 -52.46 -26.38
CA GLN A 240 -36.05 -53.28 -27.52
C GLN A 240 -35.07 -54.43 -27.81
N LEU A 241 -33.77 -54.16 -27.73
CA LEU A 241 -32.71 -55.15 -27.84
C LEU A 241 -32.70 -56.06 -26.62
N GLU A 242 -32.97 -55.60 -25.40
CA GLU A 242 -33.07 -56.41 -24.17
C GLU A 242 -34.25 -57.37 -24.23
N GLU A 243 -35.36 -57.01 -24.85
CA GLU A 243 -36.50 -57.90 -25.06
C GLU A 243 -36.16 -58.98 -26.10
N GLN A 244 -35.47 -58.61 -27.19
CA GLN A 244 -34.94 -59.55 -28.19
C GLN A 244 -33.80 -60.42 -27.64
N ILE A 245 -32.98 -59.87 -26.75
CA ILE A 245 -31.91 -60.55 -26.03
C ILE A 245 -32.53 -61.47 -24.99
N ARG A 246 -33.61 -61.13 -24.28
CA ARG A 246 -34.29 -62.04 -23.32
C ARG A 246 -34.73 -63.34 -23.99
N GLU A 247 -35.18 -63.27 -25.23
CA GLU A 247 -35.57 -64.42 -26.06
C GLU A 247 -34.36 -65.21 -26.61
N GLU A 248 -33.23 -64.54 -26.88
CA GLU A 248 -32.00 -65.16 -27.38
C GLU A 248 -31.03 -65.63 -26.25
N LEU A 249 -31.17 -65.07 -25.03
CA LEU A 249 -30.42 -65.33 -23.79
C LEU A 249 -30.88 -66.62 -23.10
N GLU A 250 -32.12 -67.06 -23.37
CA GLU A 250 -32.55 -68.44 -23.08
C GLU A 250 -31.94 -69.46 -24.06
N ARG A 251 -31.43 -69.00 -25.21
CA ARG A 251 -30.96 -69.83 -26.32
C ARG A 251 -29.44 -69.98 -26.39
N GLN A 252 -28.72 -69.03 -25.82
CA GLN A 252 -27.28 -69.01 -25.77
C GLN A 252 -26.90 -68.64 -24.34
N GLN A 253 -26.21 -69.54 -23.63
CA GLN A 253 -25.24 -69.11 -22.62
C GLN A 253 -24.19 -68.23 -23.36
N THR A 254 -22.88 -68.46 -23.26
CA THR A 254 -22.02 -68.21 -24.44
C THR A 254 -22.05 -66.81 -25.10
N VAL A 255 -21.19 -65.92 -24.60
CA VAL A 255 -20.36 -64.95 -25.36
C VAL A 255 -20.41 -63.52 -24.78
N LYS A 256 -19.56 -63.28 -23.77
CA LYS A 256 -18.77 -62.03 -23.59
C LYS A 256 -19.51 -60.67 -23.67
N TRP A 257 -19.77 -59.98 -22.54
CA TRP A 257 -19.46 -58.54 -22.34
C TRP A 257 -19.73 -58.04 -20.91
N ASN A 258 -19.29 -58.83 -19.92
CA ASN A 258 -18.86 -58.29 -18.64
C ASN A 258 -17.57 -57.51 -18.88
N GLU A 259 -17.51 -56.23 -18.47
CA GLU A 259 -16.35 -55.55 -17.88
C GLU A 259 -16.52 -54.02 -17.97
N GLN A 260 -17.30 -53.42 -17.06
CA GLN A 260 -16.99 -52.14 -16.40
C GLN A 260 -18.18 -51.65 -15.57
N GLN A 261 -18.15 -52.00 -14.28
CA GLN A 261 -18.38 -51.11 -13.13
C GLN A 261 -18.67 -51.97 -11.90
N SER A 262 -17.60 -52.53 -11.33
CA SER A 262 -17.62 -53.12 -10.00
C SER A 262 -16.36 -52.62 -9.31
N ILE A 263 -16.54 -51.85 -8.23
CA ILE A 263 -15.46 -51.64 -7.25
C ILE A 263 -15.10 -53.04 -6.76
N LYS A 264 -13.88 -53.49 -7.03
CA LYS A 264 -13.46 -54.83 -6.66
C LYS A 264 -13.27 -54.90 -5.15
N ALA A 265 -13.83 -55.92 -4.50
CA ALA A 265 -13.64 -56.16 -3.08
C ALA A 265 -12.16 -56.51 -2.79
N SER A 266 -11.67 -56.18 -1.59
CA SER A 266 -10.34 -56.63 -1.18
C SER A 266 -10.32 -58.16 -1.08
N LYS A 267 -9.16 -58.77 -1.29
CA LYS A 267 -8.97 -60.22 -1.17
C LYS A 267 -7.97 -60.55 -0.07
N CYS A 268 -8.23 -61.61 0.68
CA CYS A 268 -7.30 -62.17 1.66
C CYS A 268 -7.23 -63.70 1.54
N PRO A 269 -6.13 -64.33 2.00
CA PRO A 269 -6.05 -65.78 2.15
C PRO A 269 -7.22 -66.35 2.96
N SER A 270 -7.81 -67.46 2.48
CA SER A 270 -8.81 -68.21 3.24
C SER A 270 -8.23 -68.79 4.53
N ASP A 271 -6.93 -69.13 4.50
CA ASP A 271 -6.13 -69.49 5.65
C ASP A 271 -4.94 -68.52 5.75
N ILE A 272 -5.02 -67.59 6.71
CA ILE A 272 -3.97 -66.60 6.92
C ILE A 272 -2.73 -67.21 7.59
N ASP A 273 -2.89 -68.31 8.33
CA ASP A 273 -1.77 -68.95 9.02
C ASP A 273 -0.96 -69.79 8.01
N GLU A 274 -1.62 -70.44 7.05
CA GLU A 274 -0.95 -71.04 5.88
C GLU A 274 -0.10 -70.01 5.12
N PHE A 275 -0.66 -68.81 4.87
CA PHE A 275 0.10 -67.71 4.27
C PHE A 275 1.34 -67.34 5.10
N LYS A 276 1.21 -67.22 6.42
CA LYS A 276 2.35 -66.88 7.30
C LYS A 276 3.42 -67.96 7.33
N ASP A 277 3.06 -69.23 7.16
CA ASP A 277 4.02 -70.33 7.16
C ASP A 277 4.84 -70.30 5.87
N TYR A 278 4.19 -70.27 4.70
CA TYR A 278 4.88 -70.18 3.42
C TYR A 278 5.69 -68.90 3.27
N LEU A 279 5.16 -67.76 3.74
CA LEU A 279 5.93 -66.50 3.77
C LEU A 279 7.17 -66.65 4.64
N GLY A 280 7.07 -67.39 5.76
CA GLY A 280 8.19 -67.69 6.63
C GLY A 280 9.28 -68.51 5.96
N TYR A 281 8.93 -69.54 5.18
CA TYR A 281 9.91 -70.32 4.41
C TYR A 281 10.60 -69.46 3.36
N ASN A 282 9.84 -68.65 2.63
CA ASN A 282 10.38 -67.72 1.63
C ASN A 282 11.34 -66.68 2.23
N LEU A 283 11.01 -66.11 3.40
CA LEU A 283 11.89 -65.16 4.10
C LEU A 283 13.18 -65.86 4.60
N LYS A 284 13.05 -67.09 5.10
CA LYS A 284 14.19 -67.88 5.58
C LYS A 284 15.16 -68.23 4.45
N ASP A 285 14.63 -68.58 3.28
CA ASP A 285 15.41 -68.94 2.09
C ASP A 285 16.30 -67.77 1.61
N ILE A 286 15.78 -66.54 1.65
CA ILE A 286 16.59 -65.34 1.34
C ILE A 286 17.49 -64.87 2.50
N GLY A 287 17.60 -65.67 3.56
CA GLY A 287 18.52 -65.45 4.67
C GLY A 287 17.99 -64.56 5.80
N VAL A 288 16.68 -64.29 5.86
CA VAL A 288 16.09 -63.65 7.05
C VAL A 288 16.08 -64.69 8.19
N PRO A 289 16.76 -64.44 9.32
CA PRO A 289 16.84 -65.42 10.40
C PRO A 289 15.47 -65.65 11.02
N ASN A 290 15.24 -66.87 11.48
CA ASN A 290 14.00 -67.25 12.15
C ASN A 290 14.05 -66.84 13.63
N ASP A 291 14.00 -65.54 13.89
CA ASP A 291 14.00 -64.95 15.23
C ASP A 291 12.74 -64.09 15.49
N ALA A 292 12.72 -63.43 16.65
CA ALA A 292 11.55 -62.68 17.11
C ALA A 292 11.10 -61.57 16.14
N TYR A 293 12.00 -60.93 15.38
CA TYR A 293 11.60 -59.88 14.45
C TYR A 293 11.04 -60.45 13.14
N CYS A 294 11.48 -61.63 12.72
CA CYS A 294 10.90 -62.31 11.56
C CYS A 294 9.43 -62.67 11.83
N THR A 295 9.11 -63.21 13.02
CA THR A 295 7.73 -63.45 13.43
C THR A 295 6.90 -62.17 13.45
N LEU A 296 7.45 -61.07 13.98
CA LEU A 296 6.78 -59.76 13.95
C LEU A 296 6.54 -59.27 12.52
N LEU A 297 7.49 -59.47 11.61
CA LEU A 297 7.39 -59.07 10.21
C LEU A 297 6.28 -59.85 9.49
N LYS A 298 6.24 -61.18 9.64
CA LYS A 298 5.20 -62.02 9.02
C LYS A 298 3.80 -61.60 9.44
N GLU A 299 3.64 -61.36 10.74
CA GLU A 299 2.37 -60.92 11.31
C GLU A 299 2.00 -59.50 10.85
N HIS A 300 2.97 -58.60 10.72
CA HIS A 300 2.74 -57.24 10.22
C HIS A 300 2.34 -57.25 8.73
N LEU A 301 3.07 -57.99 7.89
CA LEU A 301 2.78 -58.15 6.47
C LEU A 301 1.39 -58.74 6.25
N SER A 302 1.04 -59.79 7.00
CA SER A 302 -0.29 -60.42 6.95
C SER A 302 -1.44 -59.46 7.26
N LYS A 303 -1.17 -58.37 8.00
CA LYS A 303 -2.18 -57.35 8.29
C LYS A 303 -2.30 -56.31 7.20
N ILE A 304 -1.19 -55.84 6.63
CA ILE A 304 -1.21 -54.69 5.71
C ILE A 304 -1.45 -55.08 4.25
N LEU A 305 -1.06 -56.30 3.84
CA LEU A 305 -1.12 -56.74 2.44
C LEU A 305 -2.54 -56.84 1.88
N PHE A 306 -3.52 -57.18 2.72
CA PHE A 306 -4.85 -57.57 2.29
C PHE A 306 -5.93 -56.50 2.57
N GLN A 307 -5.53 -55.28 2.94
CA GLN A 307 -6.46 -54.18 3.27
C GLN A 307 -6.95 -53.41 2.04
N GLY A 308 -6.45 -53.72 0.84
CA GLY A 308 -6.71 -52.93 -0.37
C GLY A 308 -6.10 -51.52 -0.31
N ILE A 309 -5.09 -51.32 0.56
CA ILE A 309 -4.35 -50.07 0.71
C ILE A 309 -2.92 -50.26 0.18
N PRO A 310 -2.41 -49.35 -0.67
CA PRO A 310 -1.04 -49.44 -1.17
C PRO A 310 0.02 -49.45 -0.07
N ILE A 311 1.13 -50.14 -0.33
CA ILE A 311 2.27 -50.26 0.59
C ILE A 311 3.45 -49.48 0.05
N LEU A 312 3.84 -48.44 0.78
CA LEU A 312 5.04 -47.65 0.54
C LEU A 312 6.25 -48.33 1.16
N VAL A 313 7.26 -48.63 0.34
CA VAL A 313 8.47 -49.34 0.76
C VAL A 313 9.71 -48.81 0.04
N ASN A 314 10.87 -48.89 0.68
CA ASN A 314 12.15 -48.62 0.02
C ASN A 314 12.39 -49.62 -1.13
N ARG A 315 12.85 -49.14 -2.29
CA ARG A 315 13.12 -49.97 -3.48
C ARG A 315 14.12 -51.10 -3.19
N SER A 316 15.19 -50.85 -2.42
CA SER A 316 16.26 -51.83 -2.21
C SER A 316 15.78 -53.05 -1.44
N THR A 317 15.01 -52.85 -0.36
CA THR A 317 14.50 -53.95 0.46
C THR A 317 13.13 -54.45 0.01
N GLY A 318 12.31 -53.56 -0.56
CA GLY A 318 10.95 -53.86 -1.01
C GLY A 318 10.93 -54.91 -2.10
N ASN A 319 11.90 -54.91 -3.02
CA ASN A 319 11.96 -55.90 -4.10
C ASN A 319 11.99 -57.35 -3.59
N ASN A 320 12.74 -57.62 -2.53
CA ASN A 320 12.81 -58.97 -1.96
C ASN A 320 11.54 -59.34 -1.20
N ILE A 321 10.94 -58.39 -0.46
CA ILE A 321 9.63 -58.60 0.17
C ILE A 321 8.57 -58.93 -0.87
N MET A 322 8.50 -58.16 -1.96
CA MET A 322 7.53 -58.39 -3.03
C MET A 322 7.70 -59.79 -3.64
N LYS A 323 8.93 -60.22 -3.93
CA LYS A 323 9.23 -61.56 -4.45
C LYS A 323 8.78 -62.66 -3.49
N CYS A 324 9.09 -62.56 -2.20
CA CYS A 324 8.65 -63.53 -1.19
C CYS A 324 7.12 -63.61 -1.14
N VAL A 325 6.44 -62.46 -1.05
CA VAL A 325 4.98 -62.40 -1.02
C VAL A 325 4.36 -63.00 -2.29
N ALA A 326 4.94 -62.73 -3.47
CA ALA A 326 4.42 -63.25 -4.73
C ALA A 326 4.69 -64.75 -4.93
N ASN A 327 5.85 -65.25 -4.51
CA ASN A 327 6.11 -66.68 -4.49
C ASN A 327 5.20 -67.42 -3.50
N THR A 328 4.86 -66.77 -2.38
CA THR A 328 3.93 -67.30 -1.38
C THR A 328 2.48 -67.32 -1.87
N LEU A 329 2.00 -66.22 -2.45
CA LEU A 329 0.57 -66.04 -2.73
C LEU A 329 0.15 -66.62 -4.08
N ILE A 330 0.95 -66.38 -5.13
CA ILE A 330 0.60 -66.69 -6.52
C ILE A 330 1.59 -67.64 -7.20
N GLY A 331 2.55 -68.19 -6.45
CA GLY A 331 3.55 -69.14 -6.95
C GLY A 331 4.49 -68.58 -8.00
N GLN A 332 4.61 -67.25 -8.09
CA GLN A 332 5.46 -66.57 -9.07
C GLN A 332 6.23 -65.44 -8.42
N PRO A 333 7.57 -65.51 -8.33
CA PRO A 333 8.37 -64.45 -7.70
C PRO A 333 8.52 -63.21 -8.60
N THR A 334 8.14 -63.28 -9.88
CA THR A 334 8.29 -62.18 -10.84
C THR A 334 7.21 -61.13 -10.63
N ILE A 335 7.63 -59.91 -10.29
CA ILE A 335 6.73 -58.77 -10.03
C ILE A 335 6.57 -57.92 -11.28
N LYS A 336 5.33 -57.80 -11.76
CA LYS A 336 5.01 -56.80 -12.79
C LYS A 336 5.22 -55.41 -12.20
N THR A 337 6.13 -54.66 -12.81
CA THR A 337 6.52 -53.32 -12.35
C THR A 337 6.25 -52.31 -13.46
N LEU A 338 5.53 -51.25 -13.12
CA LEU A 338 5.41 -50.06 -13.95
C LEU A 338 6.39 -49.03 -13.42
N ILE A 339 7.28 -48.54 -14.28
CA ILE A 339 8.27 -47.53 -13.91
C ILE A 339 7.74 -46.17 -14.37
N PHE A 340 7.70 -45.21 -13.46
CA PHE A 340 7.30 -43.85 -13.80
C PHE A 340 8.19 -43.26 -14.90
N ASN A 341 7.54 -42.65 -15.89
CA ASN A 341 8.17 -41.78 -16.88
C ASN A 341 7.29 -40.52 -17.05
N LYS A 342 7.83 -39.45 -17.64
CA LYS A 342 7.15 -38.13 -17.68
C LYS A 342 5.88 -38.11 -18.55
N ASP A 343 5.77 -39.03 -19.50
CA ASP A 343 4.69 -39.05 -20.47
C ASP A 343 3.57 -40.03 -20.08
N ILE A 344 3.67 -40.64 -18.88
CA ILE A 344 2.75 -41.67 -18.44
C ILE A 344 1.38 -41.09 -18.10
N SER A 345 0.32 -41.66 -18.67
CA SER A 345 -1.06 -41.20 -18.46
C SER A 345 -1.79 -41.99 -17.37
N THR A 346 -2.85 -41.41 -16.81
CA THR A 346 -3.73 -42.07 -15.82
C THR A 346 -4.41 -43.30 -16.40
N GLU A 347 -4.73 -43.30 -17.69
CA GLU A 347 -5.27 -44.45 -18.42
C GLU A 347 -4.25 -45.58 -18.51
N GLU A 348 -2.97 -45.28 -18.73
CA GLU A 348 -1.91 -46.29 -18.77
C GLU A 348 -1.70 -46.96 -17.41
N VAL A 349 -1.74 -46.17 -16.32
CA VAL A 349 -1.68 -46.71 -14.94
C VAL A 349 -2.91 -47.58 -14.66
N SER A 350 -4.11 -47.11 -15.00
CA SER A 350 -5.36 -47.86 -14.87
C SER A 350 -5.32 -49.17 -15.66
N HIS A 351 -4.84 -49.13 -16.90
CA HIS A 351 -4.68 -50.29 -17.77
C HIS A 351 -3.65 -51.28 -17.19
N PHE A 352 -2.53 -50.80 -16.68
CA PHE A 352 -1.53 -51.62 -15.99
C PHE A 352 -2.13 -52.28 -14.74
N LEU A 353 -2.92 -51.56 -13.93
CA LEU A 353 -3.57 -52.14 -12.77
C LEU A 353 -4.61 -53.19 -13.19
N SER A 354 -5.42 -52.94 -14.22
CA SER A 354 -6.37 -53.92 -14.77
C SER A 354 -5.69 -55.22 -15.23
N LEU A 355 -4.63 -55.12 -16.05
CA LEU A 355 -3.89 -56.29 -16.60
C LEU A 355 -2.81 -56.84 -15.68
N GLY A 356 -2.51 -56.12 -14.60
CA GLY A 356 -1.49 -56.46 -13.62
C GLY A 356 -1.79 -57.79 -12.94
N ALA A 357 -0.76 -58.43 -12.38
CA ALA A 357 -0.96 -59.60 -11.55
C ALA A 357 -1.69 -59.22 -10.24
N ARG A 358 -1.88 -60.19 -9.34
CA ARG A 358 -2.41 -59.95 -7.98
C ARG A 358 -1.52 -58.98 -7.19
N ILE A 359 -0.21 -59.05 -7.40
CA ILE A 359 0.80 -58.19 -6.79
C ILE A 359 1.48 -57.38 -7.89
N VAL A 360 1.54 -56.05 -7.71
CA VAL A 360 2.13 -55.13 -8.68
C VAL A 360 2.98 -54.09 -7.98
N CYS A 361 3.98 -53.58 -8.70
CA CYS A 361 4.83 -52.49 -8.25
C CYS A 361 4.65 -51.27 -9.14
N LEU A 362 4.40 -50.12 -8.53
CA LEU A 362 4.50 -48.81 -9.14
C LEU A 362 5.80 -48.15 -8.65
N ASP A 363 6.82 -48.15 -9.50
CA ASP A 363 8.16 -47.67 -9.17
C ASP A 363 8.33 -46.19 -9.49
N ASN A 364 8.77 -45.42 -8.48
CA ASN A 364 9.08 -44.00 -8.57
C ASN A 364 7.89 -43.09 -8.93
N PHE A 365 6.65 -43.51 -8.61
CA PHE A 365 5.44 -42.69 -8.84
C PHE A 365 5.29 -41.57 -7.80
N LEU A 366 5.75 -41.80 -6.58
CA LEU A 366 5.55 -40.86 -5.48
C LEU A 366 6.38 -39.59 -5.65
N GLY A 367 5.71 -38.43 -5.54
CA GLY A 367 6.29 -37.11 -5.81
C GLY A 367 6.49 -36.78 -7.28
N ASN A 368 6.25 -37.73 -8.20
CA ASN A 368 6.41 -37.53 -9.64
C ASN A 368 5.08 -37.61 -10.42
N PHE A 369 4.12 -38.40 -9.95
CA PHE A 369 2.79 -38.52 -10.54
C PHE A 369 1.75 -37.77 -9.70
N ASN A 370 0.66 -37.34 -10.32
CA ASN A 370 -0.41 -36.63 -9.62
C ASN A 370 -1.10 -37.55 -8.59
N GLU A 371 -0.86 -37.29 -7.32
CA GLU A 371 -1.40 -38.04 -6.18
C GLU A 371 -2.93 -38.04 -6.17
N THR A 372 -3.58 -36.94 -6.61
CA THR A 372 -5.05 -36.85 -6.65
C THR A 372 -5.67 -37.73 -7.73
N GLU A 373 -4.91 -38.09 -8.75
CA GLU A 373 -5.33 -39.02 -9.81
C GLU A 373 -5.01 -40.47 -9.44
N LEU A 374 -3.95 -40.68 -8.66
CA LEU A 374 -3.50 -42.00 -8.24
C LEU A 374 -4.40 -42.63 -7.15
N LEU A 375 -4.86 -41.84 -6.18
CA LEU A 375 -5.71 -42.33 -5.07
C LEU A 375 -7.04 -42.96 -5.55
N PRO A 376 -7.83 -42.34 -6.45
CA PRO A 376 -9.05 -42.96 -6.97
C PRO A 376 -8.80 -44.25 -7.76
N LEU A 377 -7.61 -44.42 -8.37
CA LEU A 377 -7.25 -45.67 -9.02
C LEU A 377 -7.07 -46.79 -7.99
N PHE A 378 -6.37 -46.54 -6.89
CA PHE A 378 -6.19 -47.55 -5.85
C PHE A 378 -7.51 -48.04 -5.27
N GLU A 379 -8.50 -47.16 -5.13
CA GLU A 379 -9.84 -47.54 -4.67
C GLU A 379 -10.59 -48.47 -5.63
N LYS A 380 -10.31 -48.40 -6.94
CA LYS A 380 -10.91 -49.29 -7.95
C LYS A 380 -10.31 -50.70 -7.95
N TYR A 381 -9.07 -50.84 -7.48
CA TYR A 381 -8.30 -52.09 -7.52
C TYR A 381 -7.90 -52.58 -6.13
N ARG A 382 -8.85 -52.55 -5.17
CA ARG A 382 -8.62 -53.07 -3.80
C ARG A 382 -8.36 -54.57 -3.75
N ASP A 383 -8.71 -55.30 -4.80
CA ASP A 383 -8.35 -56.70 -5.01
C ASP A 383 -6.87 -56.92 -5.34
N LYS A 384 -6.03 -55.87 -5.37
CA LYS A 384 -4.59 -55.96 -5.68
C LYS A 384 -3.72 -55.54 -4.50
N ILE A 385 -2.56 -56.18 -4.39
CA ILE A 385 -1.49 -55.75 -3.50
C ILE A 385 -0.60 -54.81 -4.30
N ILE A 386 -0.71 -53.52 -4.03
CA ILE A 386 0.00 -52.48 -4.77
C ILE A 386 1.17 -52.01 -3.91
N PHE A 387 2.39 -52.21 -4.40
CA PHE A 387 3.59 -51.64 -3.80
C PHE A 387 3.97 -50.34 -4.51
N LEU A 388 4.29 -49.32 -3.72
CA LEU A 388 4.83 -48.04 -4.15
C LEU A 388 6.27 -47.98 -3.68
N THR A 389 7.22 -47.95 -4.63
CA THR A 389 8.64 -47.93 -4.27
C THR A 389 9.25 -46.54 -4.38
N VAL A 390 10.09 -46.20 -3.40
CA VAL A 390 10.91 -44.98 -3.37
C VAL A 390 12.39 -45.34 -3.40
N ALA A 391 13.20 -44.48 -4.04
CA ALA A 391 14.64 -44.73 -4.16
C ALA A 391 15.37 -44.74 -2.80
N TYR A 392 14.95 -43.91 -1.86
CA TYR A 392 15.44 -43.89 -0.48
C TYR A 392 14.40 -43.22 0.43
N ASP A 393 14.30 -43.63 1.70
CA ASP A 393 13.18 -43.27 2.58
C ASP A 393 13.02 -41.77 2.83
N ARG A 394 14.13 -41.00 2.79
CA ARG A 394 14.09 -39.55 3.01
C ARG A 394 13.21 -38.82 1.97
N THR A 395 12.98 -39.38 0.79
CA THR A 395 12.07 -38.75 -0.20
C THR A 395 10.63 -38.64 0.32
N ILE A 396 10.23 -39.53 1.24
CA ILE A 396 8.89 -39.56 1.82
C ILE A 396 8.61 -38.28 2.62
N ASN A 397 9.65 -37.63 3.17
CA ASN A 397 9.50 -36.37 3.92
C ASN A 397 8.98 -35.21 3.05
N TYR A 398 9.08 -35.32 1.72
CA TYR A 398 8.59 -34.31 0.78
C TYR A 398 7.21 -34.62 0.21
N ILE A 399 6.63 -35.78 0.53
CA ILE A 399 5.28 -36.16 0.14
C ILE A 399 4.28 -35.52 1.10
N SER A 400 3.10 -35.18 0.59
CA SER A 400 2.01 -34.70 1.43
C SER A 400 1.73 -35.67 2.57
N LYS A 401 1.72 -35.16 3.82
CA LYS A 401 1.36 -35.96 5.00
C LYS A 401 -0.07 -36.50 4.92
N GLU A 402 -0.95 -35.85 4.14
CA GLU A 402 -2.30 -36.33 3.89
C GLU A 402 -2.31 -37.54 2.97
N PHE A 403 -1.40 -37.64 1.99
CA PHE A 403 -1.26 -38.81 1.13
C PHE A 403 -0.88 -40.07 1.93
N LEU A 404 -0.02 -39.91 2.95
CA LEU A 404 0.39 -41.01 3.83
C LEU A 404 -0.77 -41.65 4.62
N ARG A 405 -1.96 -41.00 4.68
CA ARG A 405 -3.16 -41.60 5.29
C ARG A 405 -3.77 -42.71 4.44
N TYR A 406 -3.44 -42.73 3.15
CA TYR A 406 -3.95 -43.66 2.15
C TYR A 406 -2.93 -44.71 1.74
N CYS A 407 -1.83 -44.86 2.48
CA CYS A 407 -0.80 -45.87 2.24
C CYS A 407 -0.34 -46.47 3.58
N HIS A 408 0.07 -47.74 3.56
CA HIS A 408 0.86 -48.33 4.64
C HIS A 408 2.33 -48.05 4.39
N TYR A 409 3.01 -47.45 5.37
CA TYR A 409 4.45 -47.31 5.30
C TYR A 409 5.10 -48.57 5.91
N LEU A 410 5.91 -49.25 5.11
CA LEU A 410 6.67 -50.42 5.51
C LEU A 410 8.16 -50.14 5.32
N ASN A 411 8.90 -50.14 6.42
CA ASN A 411 10.35 -50.04 6.40
C ASN A 411 10.97 -51.25 7.10
N VAL A 412 11.82 -51.93 6.33
CA VAL A 412 12.51 -53.15 6.71
C VAL A 412 14.01 -53.04 6.45
N ASN A 413 14.53 -51.80 6.36
CA ASN A 413 15.92 -51.49 6.02
C ASN A 413 16.94 -52.11 6.99
N ARG A 414 16.54 -52.29 8.25
CA ARG A 414 17.39 -52.84 9.31
C ARG A 414 17.56 -54.35 9.22
N ILE A 415 16.76 -55.03 8.38
CA ILE A 415 16.90 -56.46 8.09
C ILE A 415 17.86 -56.62 6.91
N LYS A 416 19.14 -56.83 7.22
CA LYS A 416 20.24 -56.87 6.23
C LYS A 416 20.00 -57.87 5.09
N ALA A 417 19.39 -59.03 5.40
CA ALA A 417 19.08 -60.06 4.40
C ALA A 417 18.18 -59.54 3.27
N LEU A 418 17.29 -58.58 3.55
CA LEU A 418 16.41 -57.99 2.54
C LEU A 418 17.11 -57.00 1.62
N THR A 419 18.29 -56.49 1.99
CA THR A 419 19.08 -55.59 1.13
C THR A 419 20.01 -56.37 0.18
N ALA A 420 20.34 -57.62 0.51
CA ALA A 420 21.17 -58.46 -0.34
C ALA A 420 20.42 -58.86 -1.62
N ASN A 421 21.15 -59.01 -2.73
CA ASN A 421 20.63 -59.67 -3.93
C ASN A 421 20.52 -61.18 -3.67
N ALA A 422 19.53 -61.58 -2.87
CA ALA A 422 19.23 -62.96 -2.59
C ALA A 422 18.41 -63.57 -3.75
N HIS A 423 18.79 -64.76 -4.18
CA HIS A 423 18.00 -65.57 -5.10
C HIS A 423 17.01 -66.39 -4.28
N LEU A 424 15.71 -66.19 -4.53
CA LEU A 424 14.65 -66.97 -3.92
C LEU A 424 14.57 -68.33 -4.64
N THR A 425 14.86 -69.40 -3.91
CA THR A 425 14.86 -70.79 -4.36
C THR A 425 13.82 -71.66 -3.66
N GLU A 426 13.13 -71.14 -2.65
CA GLU A 426 12.01 -71.83 -2.00
C GLU A 426 10.91 -72.20 -3.00
N ASP A 427 10.33 -73.40 -2.83
CA ASP A 427 9.28 -73.89 -3.71
C ASP A 427 8.07 -72.93 -3.73
N PRO A 428 7.51 -72.61 -4.92
CA PRO A 428 6.37 -71.71 -5.04
C PRO A 428 5.11 -72.31 -4.40
N SER A 429 4.32 -71.48 -3.71
CA SER A 429 3.00 -71.86 -3.18
C SER A 429 1.89 -71.03 -3.82
N THR A 430 0.68 -71.56 -3.85
CA THR A 430 -0.51 -70.83 -4.30
C THR A 430 -1.58 -70.95 -3.24
N ILE A 431 -2.06 -69.82 -2.74
CA ILE A 431 -3.00 -69.78 -1.62
C ILE A 431 -4.36 -69.36 -2.15
N VAL A 432 -5.39 -70.05 -1.66
CA VAL A 432 -6.79 -69.71 -1.99
C VAL A 432 -7.16 -68.41 -1.29
N GLU A 433 -7.69 -67.45 -2.04
CA GLU A 433 -8.15 -66.17 -1.50
C GLU A 433 -9.68 -66.06 -1.54
N VAL A 434 -10.24 -65.36 -0.55
CA VAL A 434 -11.66 -65.01 -0.43
C VAL A 434 -11.83 -63.49 -0.42
N ASP A 435 -13.02 -63.02 -0.80
CA ASP A 435 -13.36 -61.60 -0.67
C ASP A 435 -13.43 -61.21 0.81
N PHE A 436 -12.84 -60.07 1.13
CA PHE A 436 -12.62 -59.57 2.48
C PHE A 436 -12.95 -58.09 2.54
N ASP A 437 -13.79 -57.70 3.49
CA ASP A 437 -14.03 -56.30 3.81
C ASP A 437 -13.28 -55.94 5.10
N PRO A 438 -12.24 -55.09 5.03
CA PRO A 438 -11.46 -54.75 6.22
C PRO A 438 -12.33 -54.02 7.24
N GLN A 439 -12.44 -54.57 8.44
CA GLN A 439 -13.17 -53.90 9.53
C GLN A 439 -12.31 -52.78 10.13
N TRP A 440 -12.72 -51.53 9.92
CA TRP A 440 -12.00 -50.33 10.40
C TRP A 440 -12.46 -49.81 11.77
N ALA A 441 -13.30 -50.55 12.49
CA ALA A 441 -13.87 -50.13 13.76
C ALA A 441 -12.96 -50.52 14.94
N GLY A 442 -11.83 -49.83 15.08
CA GLY A 442 -10.99 -49.93 16.27
C GLY A 442 -11.71 -49.34 17.49
N VAL A 443 -11.99 -50.16 18.50
CA VAL A 443 -12.39 -49.66 19.82
C VAL A 443 -11.17 -49.06 20.51
N GLU A 444 -11.32 -47.86 21.09
CA GLU A 444 -10.26 -47.25 21.89
C GLU A 444 -9.79 -48.24 22.97
N ASN A 445 -8.48 -48.46 23.02
CA ASN A 445 -7.87 -49.35 23.98
C ASN A 445 -6.57 -48.74 24.50
N ARG A 446 -6.01 -49.33 25.56
CA ARG A 446 -4.82 -48.78 26.20
C ARG A 446 -3.61 -48.67 25.26
N TYR A 447 -3.50 -49.55 24.26
CA TYR A 447 -2.37 -49.57 23.33
C TYR A 447 -2.54 -48.55 22.21
N SER A 448 -3.76 -48.34 21.70
CA SER A 448 -4.04 -47.24 20.77
C SER A 448 -3.89 -45.87 21.44
N ASN A 449 -4.27 -45.73 22.71
CA ASN A 449 -3.99 -44.52 23.50
C ASN A 449 -2.49 -44.28 23.71
N LEU A 450 -1.73 -45.35 24.02
CA LEU A 450 -0.29 -45.29 24.14
C LEU A 450 0.37 -44.87 22.81
N LEU A 451 -0.04 -45.45 21.68
CA LEU A 451 0.42 -45.05 20.35
C LEU A 451 0.11 -43.57 20.08
N ARG A 452 -1.10 -43.13 20.41
CA ARG A 452 -1.54 -41.74 20.22
C ARG A 452 -0.63 -40.76 20.94
N GLU A 453 -0.30 -41.03 22.21
CA GLU A 453 0.63 -40.22 23.00
C GLU A 453 2.04 -40.20 22.38
N VAL A 454 2.57 -41.38 22.00
CA VAL A 454 3.88 -41.49 21.34
C VAL A 454 3.91 -40.69 20.04
N LEU A 455 2.92 -40.84 19.16
CA LEU A 455 2.88 -40.14 17.87
C LEU A 455 2.72 -38.62 18.04
N ARG A 456 1.97 -38.15 19.06
CA ARG A 456 1.86 -36.72 19.38
C ARG A 456 3.20 -36.13 19.77
N GLU A 457 3.96 -36.81 20.65
CA GLU A 457 5.30 -36.37 21.06
C GLU A 457 6.29 -36.39 19.89
N LEU A 458 6.17 -37.36 18.98
CA LEU A 458 6.98 -37.46 17.76
C LEU A 458 6.56 -36.47 16.65
N GLY A 459 5.54 -35.64 16.87
CA GLY A 459 5.13 -34.58 15.94
C GLY A 459 4.34 -35.04 14.71
N PHE A 460 3.66 -36.20 14.79
CA PHE A 460 2.77 -36.64 13.71
C PHE A 460 1.50 -35.75 13.65
N PRO A 461 0.95 -35.49 12.45
CA PRO A 461 -0.32 -34.78 12.31
C PRO A 461 -1.47 -35.57 12.94
N GLN A 462 -2.42 -34.85 13.57
CA GLN A 462 -3.58 -35.47 14.23
C GLN A 462 -4.38 -36.38 13.28
N SER A 463 -4.51 -36.02 12.00
CA SER A 463 -5.19 -36.83 10.97
C SER A 463 -4.54 -38.20 10.76
N LEU A 464 -3.21 -38.27 10.77
CA LEU A 464 -2.44 -39.50 10.61
C LEU A 464 -2.38 -40.32 11.92
N ILE A 465 -2.35 -39.64 13.06
CA ILE A 465 -2.41 -40.25 14.38
C ILE A 465 -3.67 -41.10 14.51
N GLU A 466 -4.83 -40.51 14.25
CA GLU A 466 -6.10 -41.23 14.39
C GLU A 466 -6.18 -42.42 13.42
N LYS A 467 -5.71 -42.25 12.17
CA LYS A 467 -5.68 -43.35 11.18
C LYS A 467 -4.77 -44.51 11.61
N LYS A 468 -3.59 -44.24 12.19
CA LYS A 468 -2.72 -45.33 12.68
C LYS A 468 -3.30 -46.02 13.91
N CYS A 469 -3.94 -45.25 14.80
CA CYS A 469 -4.55 -45.78 16.02
C CYS A 469 -5.71 -46.75 15.75
N THR A 470 -6.44 -46.63 14.62
CA THR A 470 -7.52 -47.57 14.29
C THR A 470 -7.03 -48.98 13.96
N THR A 471 -5.73 -49.16 13.73
CA THR A 471 -5.12 -50.47 13.38
C THR A 471 -4.52 -51.20 14.59
N VAL A 472 -4.62 -50.62 15.80
CA VAL A 472 -4.05 -51.18 17.03
C VAL A 472 -5.17 -51.71 17.93
N PHE A 473 -5.30 -53.03 18.00
CA PHE A 473 -6.26 -53.74 18.86
C PHE A 473 -5.59 -54.37 20.09
N ASN A 474 -4.32 -54.72 19.98
CA ASN A 474 -3.54 -55.36 21.05
C ASN A 474 -2.08 -54.85 21.09
N GLU A 475 -1.29 -55.36 22.05
CA GLU A 475 0.11 -54.96 22.24
C GLU A 475 1.01 -55.36 21.07
N GLN A 476 0.71 -56.48 20.42
CA GLN A 476 1.48 -56.97 19.29
C GLN A 476 1.30 -56.05 18.08
N ASP A 477 0.09 -55.53 17.83
CA ASP A 477 -0.18 -54.54 16.78
C ASP A 477 0.65 -53.26 17.01
N LEU A 478 0.66 -52.77 18.25
CA LEU A 478 1.48 -51.62 18.65
C LEU A 478 2.96 -51.89 18.38
N CYS A 479 3.47 -53.04 18.79
CA CYS A 479 4.86 -53.42 18.57
C CYS A 479 5.20 -53.48 17.07
N GLN A 480 4.33 -54.06 16.24
CA GLN A 480 4.52 -54.14 14.79
C GLN A 480 4.60 -52.76 14.13
N LEU A 481 3.67 -51.86 14.47
CA LEU A 481 3.69 -50.49 13.96
C LEU A 481 4.92 -49.72 14.42
N LEU A 482 5.33 -49.87 15.68
CA LEU A 482 6.55 -49.22 16.17
C LEU A 482 7.78 -49.71 15.40
N VAL A 483 7.93 -51.02 15.20
CA VAL A 483 9.12 -51.63 14.59
C VAL A 483 9.23 -51.30 13.10
N PHE A 484 8.13 -51.40 12.33
CA PHE A 484 8.18 -51.38 10.85
C PHE A 484 7.61 -50.13 10.19
N ASP A 485 6.94 -49.25 10.94
CA ASP A 485 6.32 -48.04 10.40
C ASP A 485 6.82 -46.79 11.16
N VAL A 486 6.41 -46.62 12.42
CA VAL A 486 6.54 -45.37 13.17
C VAL A 486 7.99 -45.00 13.47
N LEU A 487 8.78 -45.90 14.07
CA LEU A 487 10.15 -45.58 14.45
C LEU A 487 11.10 -45.49 13.26
N PRO A 488 11.01 -46.37 12.23
CA PRO A 488 11.71 -46.14 10.99
C PRO A 488 11.32 -44.84 10.29
N TYR A 489 10.04 -44.43 10.34
CA TYR A 489 9.62 -43.14 9.78
C TYR A 489 10.32 -41.99 10.51
N CYS A 490 10.40 -42.06 11.85
CA CYS A 490 11.12 -41.06 12.63
C CYS A 490 12.62 -41.01 12.30
N ALA A 491 13.29 -42.16 12.31
CA ALA A 491 14.73 -42.24 12.13
C ALA A 491 15.15 -41.99 10.68
N ASP A 492 14.51 -42.66 9.72
CA ASP A 492 14.98 -42.72 8.33
C ASP A 492 14.34 -41.60 7.49
N VAL A 493 13.05 -41.29 7.72
CA VAL A 493 12.32 -40.25 6.98
C VAL A 493 12.47 -38.88 7.62
N LEU A 494 12.19 -38.73 8.93
CA LEU A 494 12.23 -37.44 9.62
C LEU A 494 13.63 -37.06 10.12
N GLN A 495 14.53 -38.04 10.31
CA GLN A 495 15.86 -37.85 10.89
C GLN A 495 15.82 -37.32 12.33
N ILE A 496 14.87 -37.83 13.12
CA ILE A 496 14.77 -37.57 14.56
C ILE A 496 15.07 -38.86 15.34
N ALA A 497 15.73 -38.73 16.49
CA ALA A 497 15.99 -39.84 17.39
C ALA A 497 14.75 -40.09 18.27
N PRO A 498 13.92 -41.11 17.99
CA PRO A 498 12.59 -41.21 18.57
C PRO A 498 12.62 -41.38 20.11
N TYR A 499 13.66 -42.05 20.64
CA TYR A 499 13.86 -42.22 22.09
C TYR A 499 14.21 -40.93 22.83
N ASN A 500 14.81 -39.95 22.14
CA ASN A 500 15.12 -38.63 22.70
C ASN A 500 13.95 -37.66 22.58
N THR A 501 13.01 -37.94 21.66
CA THR A 501 11.88 -37.07 21.37
C THR A 501 10.63 -37.45 22.16
N SER A 502 10.35 -38.75 22.35
CA SER A 502 9.14 -39.21 23.04
C SER A 502 9.45 -39.78 24.43
N GLU A 503 9.08 -39.05 25.47
CA GLU A 503 9.09 -39.56 26.85
C GLU A 503 8.21 -40.79 27.00
N ARG A 504 7.08 -40.83 26.29
CA ARG A 504 6.15 -41.94 26.37
C ARG A 504 6.70 -43.21 25.75
N LEU A 505 7.40 -43.08 24.62
CA LEU A 505 8.14 -44.18 24.01
C LEU A 505 9.24 -44.67 24.95
N LEU A 506 10.01 -43.76 25.55
CA LEU A 506 11.07 -44.11 26.51
C LEU A 506 10.52 -44.86 27.73
N LYS A 507 9.37 -44.42 28.28
CA LYS A 507 8.70 -45.11 29.40
C LYS A 507 8.18 -46.50 29.02
N TYR A 508 7.74 -46.71 27.77
CA TYR A 508 7.19 -47.98 27.33
C TYR A 508 8.25 -48.97 26.84
N ALA A 509 9.21 -48.50 26.03
CA ALA A 509 10.19 -49.30 25.29
C ALA A 509 11.66 -48.98 25.66
N GLY A 510 11.91 -48.20 26.72
CA GLY A 510 13.23 -48.00 27.33
C GLY A 510 13.64 -49.13 28.29
N ASP A 511 14.71 -48.93 29.06
CA ASP A 511 15.30 -49.97 29.92
C ASP A 511 14.30 -50.57 30.92
N ASP A 512 13.58 -49.70 31.63
CA ASP A 512 12.56 -50.07 32.61
C ASP A 512 11.17 -50.33 31.97
N GLY A 513 11.09 -50.22 30.65
CA GLY A 513 9.86 -50.37 29.89
C GLY A 513 9.33 -51.81 29.85
N ARG A 514 8.02 -51.95 29.62
CA ARG A 514 7.31 -53.24 29.54
C ARG A 514 7.12 -53.77 28.11
N CYS A 515 7.55 -53.02 27.09
CA CYS A 515 7.39 -53.41 25.69
C CYS A 515 8.07 -54.77 25.40
N PRO A 516 7.34 -55.76 24.85
CA PRO A 516 7.88 -57.09 24.53
C PRO A 516 9.06 -57.05 23.55
N CYS A 517 9.06 -56.11 22.60
CA CYS A 517 10.13 -55.95 21.61
C CYS A 517 11.16 -54.88 21.98
N LYS A 518 11.24 -54.41 23.25
CA LYS A 518 12.14 -53.32 23.66
C LYS A 518 13.61 -53.53 23.29
N LYS A 519 14.12 -54.77 23.37
CA LYS A 519 15.51 -55.08 23.01
C LYS A 519 15.78 -54.78 21.53
N LEU A 520 14.88 -55.25 20.65
CA LEU A 520 14.93 -54.99 19.21
C LEU A 520 14.81 -53.51 18.90
N LEU A 521 13.82 -52.83 19.50
CA LEU A 521 13.60 -51.40 19.30
C LEU A 521 14.81 -50.57 19.72
N LYS A 522 15.43 -50.90 20.85
CA LYS A 522 16.63 -50.21 21.30
C LYS A 522 17.82 -50.45 20.38
N GLU A 523 18.05 -51.70 19.96
CA GLU A 523 19.13 -52.04 19.03
C GLU A 523 19.00 -51.24 17.72
N TRP A 524 17.77 -51.01 17.27
CA TRP A 524 17.48 -50.39 15.99
C TRP A 524 17.36 -48.86 16.02
N PHE A 525 16.99 -48.27 17.16
CA PHE A 525 16.57 -46.86 17.24
C PHE A 525 17.02 -46.07 18.48
N ALA A 526 17.69 -46.68 19.47
CA ALA A 526 18.10 -45.97 20.69
C ALA A 526 19.53 -45.38 20.64
N LEU A 527 20.16 -45.37 19.46
CA LEU A 527 21.48 -44.77 19.22
C LEU A 527 21.38 -43.27 18.93
#